data_AF-A0A351TRM4-F1
#
_entry.id   AF-A0A351TRM4-F1
#
_cell.length_a   1.000
_cell.length_b   1.000
_cell.length_c   1.000
_cell.angle_alpha   90.00
_cell.angle_beta   90.00
_cell.angle_gamma   90.00
#
_symmetry.space_group_name_H-M   'P 1'
#
loop_
_entity.id
_entity.type
_entity.pdbx_description
1 polymer ?
#
loop_
_entity_poly.entity_id
_entity_poly.type
_entity_poly.pdbx_seq_one_letter_code
_entity_poly.pdbx_strand_id
1 'polypeptide(L)'
;MYAALFILLLMALLGMLLGHFRRKKIICRIRGMDKCEKCDLLGELAQPFGYVYHCCCGFFSSAVDAWQKAGGYTWAYDRLAPRFQMVFDFLPVYFNYRGRTWLIEFWKGQYGINAGAEIGIYHSDRLLSESEYRSAHFKAAAEEEMLPCTLQLCLENGACVKISERHWWLTAFLPGVFANPSGLCLKAALCFNNREMLEAFYRGLCRAGYPKEKITVQNLCLSFIFHQPGPEHYGILTRFRRWLSQCLNRMYCRLFLWVTRPFECTEDRILFLYYYVPFCFRKLMRLRRFHRRCHRKNGCRRPKCCRKCSPRHRKKS
;
A
#
# COMPACT_ATOMS: atom_id res chain seq x y z
N MET A 1 5.05 -10.83 50.77
CA MET A 1 4.99 -11.45 49.42
C MET A 1 3.54 -11.59 48.92
N TYR A 2 2.61 -12.13 49.70
CA TYR A 2 1.19 -12.29 49.31
C TYR A 2 0.41 -10.99 49.11
N ALA A 3 0.63 -9.96 49.95
CA ALA A 3 -0.03 -8.66 49.80
C ALA A 3 0.34 -7.94 48.48
N ALA A 4 1.61 -7.99 48.08
CA ALA A 4 2.06 -7.44 46.81
C ALA A 4 1.45 -8.17 45.61
N LEU A 5 1.36 -9.50 45.68
CA LEU A 5 0.72 -10.32 44.65
C LEU A 5 -0.79 -10.03 44.56
N PHE A 6 -1.47 -9.86 45.69
CA PHE A 6 -2.87 -9.47 45.73
C PHE A 6 -3.11 -8.07 45.13
N ILE A 7 -2.27 -7.09 45.46
CA ILE A 7 -2.34 -5.74 44.88
C ILE A 7 -2.12 -5.79 43.36
N LEU A 8 -1.15 -6.59 42.88
CA LEU A 8 -0.92 -6.80 41.45
C LEU A 8 -2.13 -7.42 40.75
N LEU A 9 -2.77 -8.42 41.36
CA LEU A 9 -3.99 -9.03 40.83
C LEU A 9 -5.17 -8.04 40.79
N LEU A 10 -5.33 -7.22 41.83
CA LEU A 10 -6.37 -6.20 41.89
C LEU A 10 -6.16 -5.12 40.81
N MET A 11 -4.91 -4.66 40.62
CA MET A 11 -4.57 -3.73 39.54
C MET A 11 -4.80 -4.34 38.16
N ALA A 12 -4.47 -5.62 37.96
CA ALA A 12 -4.74 -6.33 36.72
C ALA A 12 -6.25 -6.45 36.45
N LEU A 13 -7.05 -6.79 37.47
CA LEU A 13 -8.51 -6.85 37.37
C LEU A 13 -9.11 -5.50 37.02
N LEU A 14 -8.70 -4.43 37.71
CA LEU A 14 -9.13 -3.07 37.41
C LEU A 14 -8.75 -2.67 35.97
N GLY A 15 -7.53 -3.00 35.54
CA GLY A 15 -7.07 -2.80 34.16
C GLY A 15 -7.92 -3.52 33.13
N MET A 16 -8.31 -4.78 33.39
CA MET A 16 -9.20 -5.55 32.53
C MET A 16 -10.61 -4.94 32.44
N LEU A 17 -11.19 -4.51 33.57
CA LEU A 17 -12.50 -3.86 33.61
C LEU A 17 -12.48 -2.53 32.84
N LEU A 18 -11.50 -1.67 33.11
CA LEU A 18 -11.32 -0.41 32.38
C LEU A 18 -11.11 -0.65 30.88
N GLY A 19 -10.33 -1.67 30.52
CA GLY A 19 -10.13 -2.09 29.13
C GLY A 19 -11.43 -2.54 28.45
N HIS A 20 -12.27 -3.30 29.15
CA HIS A 20 -13.58 -3.76 28.68
C HIS A 20 -14.55 -2.60 28.44
N PHE A 21 -14.69 -1.69 29.41
CA PHE A 21 -15.56 -0.51 29.25
C PHE A 21 -15.05 0.42 28.15
N ARG A 22 -13.74 0.65 28.07
CA ARG A 22 -13.13 1.42 26.98
C ARG A 22 -13.42 0.78 25.62
N ARG A 23 -13.27 -0.54 25.51
CA ARG A 23 -13.56 -1.29 24.29
C ARG A 23 -15.02 -1.14 23.87
N LYS A 24 -15.97 -1.32 24.79
CA LYS A 24 -17.41 -1.11 24.53
C LYS A 24 -17.71 0.32 24.07
N LYS A 25 -17.14 1.32 24.76
CA LYS A 25 -17.33 2.75 24.39
C LYS A 25 -16.85 3.06 22.97
N ILE A 26 -15.69 2.52 22.57
CA ILE A 26 -15.16 2.68 21.22
C ILE A 26 -16.08 2.00 20.20
N ILE A 27 -16.58 0.80 20.51
CA ILE A 27 -17.50 0.09 19.61
C ILE A 27 -18.78 0.89 19.39
N CYS A 28 -19.40 1.39 20.46
CA CYS A 28 -20.60 2.23 20.35
C CYS A 28 -20.32 3.51 19.56
N ARG A 29 -19.15 4.15 19.78
CA ARG A 29 -18.75 5.34 19.01
C ARG A 29 -18.70 5.06 17.51
N ILE A 30 -17.99 4.00 17.09
CA ILE A 30 -17.83 3.68 15.66
C ILE A 30 -19.16 3.29 15.02
N ARG A 31 -20.02 2.56 15.75
CA ARG A 31 -21.36 2.20 15.27
C ARG A 31 -22.29 3.40 15.13
N GLY A 32 -22.08 4.44 15.93
CA GLY A 32 -22.85 5.69 15.86
C GLY A 32 -22.37 6.67 14.79
N MET A 33 -21.21 6.44 14.17
CA MET A 33 -20.72 7.26 13.06
C MET A 33 -21.42 6.86 11.76
N ASP A 34 -21.77 7.83 10.93
CA ASP A 34 -22.24 7.55 9.57
C ASP A 34 -21.07 7.16 8.64
N LYS A 35 -21.39 6.68 7.44
CA LYS A 35 -20.37 6.23 6.49
C LYS A 35 -19.46 7.37 6.04
N CYS A 36 -20.00 8.55 5.73
CA CYS A 36 -19.23 9.71 5.28
C CYS A 36 -18.24 10.17 6.36
N GLU A 37 -18.69 10.28 7.62
CA GLU A 37 -17.86 10.62 8.76
C GLU A 37 -16.68 9.65 8.92
N LYS A 38 -16.92 8.34 8.73
CA LYS A 38 -15.86 7.32 8.76
C LYS A 38 -14.88 7.50 7.61
N CYS A 39 -15.37 7.74 6.39
CA CYS A 39 -14.54 7.93 5.21
C CYS A 39 -13.64 9.16 5.38
N ASP A 40 -14.20 10.30 5.79
CA ASP A 40 -13.49 11.56 5.95
C ASP A 40 -12.40 11.43 7.02
N LEU A 41 -12.74 10.87 8.19
CA LEU A 41 -11.77 10.64 9.25
C LEU A 41 -10.64 9.71 8.81
N LEU A 42 -10.93 8.64 8.07
CA LEU A 42 -9.89 7.75 7.56
C LEU A 42 -9.00 8.43 6.52
N GLY A 43 -9.57 9.25 5.65
CA GLY A 43 -8.83 10.08 4.70
C GLY A 43 -7.85 11.01 5.42
N GLU A 44 -8.33 11.75 6.41
CA GLU A 44 -7.49 12.65 7.24
C GLU A 44 -6.38 11.90 7.98
N LEU A 45 -6.68 10.70 8.50
CA LEU A 45 -5.69 9.89 9.22
C LEU A 45 -4.64 9.25 8.29
N ALA A 46 -4.99 8.99 7.02
CA ALA A 46 -4.14 8.37 6.03
C ALA A 46 -3.19 9.37 5.35
N GLN A 47 -3.65 10.60 5.11
CA GLN A 47 -2.92 11.64 4.39
C GLN A 47 -1.48 11.87 4.91
N PRO A 48 -1.19 11.94 6.23
CA PRO A 48 0.17 12.17 6.72
C PRO A 48 1.17 11.04 6.39
N PHE A 49 0.66 9.88 5.96
CA PHE A 49 1.46 8.73 5.55
C PHE A 49 1.64 8.64 4.03
N GLY A 50 0.98 9.52 3.26
CA GLY A 50 1.00 9.55 1.80
C GLY A 50 -0.01 8.59 1.17
N TYR A 51 -1.16 8.37 1.82
CA TYR A 51 -2.22 7.47 1.33
C TYR A 51 -3.58 8.15 1.29
N VAL A 52 -4.42 7.68 0.37
CA VAL A 52 -5.84 8.01 0.20
C VAL A 52 -6.66 6.74 0.48
N TYR A 53 -7.79 6.88 1.17
CA TYR A 53 -8.67 5.76 1.47
C TYR A 53 -9.89 5.74 0.54
N HIS A 54 -10.10 4.64 -0.18
CA HIS A 54 -11.25 4.47 -1.07
C HIS A 54 -12.40 3.77 -0.34
N CYS A 55 -13.27 4.56 0.28
CA CYS A 55 -14.31 4.08 1.18
C CYS A 55 -15.37 3.15 0.54
N CYS A 56 -15.65 3.33 -0.75
CA CYS A 56 -16.59 2.45 -1.48
C CYS A 56 -16.08 1.01 -1.60
N CYS A 57 -14.76 0.83 -1.65
CA CYS A 57 -14.10 -0.43 -1.98
C CYS A 57 -13.19 -0.95 -0.85
N GLY A 58 -13.03 -0.18 0.23
CA GLY A 58 -12.34 -0.60 1.44
C GLY A 58 -10.83 -0.83 1.31
N PHE A 59 -10.13 -0.06 0.47
CA PHE A 59 -8.68 -0.18 0.27
C PHE A 59 -7.96 1.17 0.33
N PHE A 60 -6.64 1.14 0.53
CA PHE A 60 -5.77 2.32 0.46
C PHE A 60 -5.05 2.40 -0.87
N SER A 61 -5.01 3.60 -1.45
CA SER A 61 -4.10 3.94 -2.55
C SER A 61 -3.09 4.99 -2.07
N SER A 62 -2.05 5.19 -2.85
CA SER A 62 -1.02 6.22 -2.65
C SER A 62 -1.60 7.58 -3.03
N ALA A 63 -1.14 8.62 -2.34
CA ALA A 63 -1.41 9.98 -2.75
C ALA A 63 -0.40 10.42 -3.82
N VAL A 64 -0.82 11.28 -4.75
CA VAL A 64 0.06 11.83 -5.80
C VAL A 64 1.22 12.62 -5.18
N ASP A 65 0.95 13.36 -4.11
CA ASP A 65 1.88 14.16 -3.32
C ASP A 65 2.59 13.37 -2.21
N ALA A 66 2.48 12.04 -2.23
CA ALA A 66 3.12 11.17 -1.26
C ALA A 66 4.62 11.47 -1.17
N TRP A 67 5.08 11.80 0.04
CA TRP A 67 6.48 12.16 0.32
C TRP A 67 7.47 11.04 -0.12
N GLN A 68 6.99 9.80 -0.32
CA GLN A 68 7.71 8.69 -0.95
C GLN A 68 8.37 9.10 -2.28
N LYS A 69 7.76 10.04 -3.02
CA LYS A 69 8.26 10.56 -4.30
C LYS A 69 9.70 11.07 -4.20
N ALA A 70 10.06 11.71 -3.08
CA ALA A 70 11.40 12.24 -2.85
C ALA A 70 12.47 11.15 -2.64
N GLY A 71 12.06 9.92 -2.33
CA GLY A 71 12.97 8.79 -2.12
C GLY A 71 13.34 8.04 -3.39
N GLY A 72 12.62 8.26 -4.51
CA GLY A 72 12.78 7.52 -5.75
C GLY A 72 12.75 5.99 -5.55
N TYR A 73 13.37 5.29 -6.48
CA TYR A 73 13.48 3.84 -6.46
C TYR A 73 14.94 3.38 -6.67
N THR A 74 15.28 2.26 -6.02
CA THR A 74 16.51 1.50 -6.26
C THR A 74 16.19 0.02 -6.12
N TRP A 75 16.88 -0.83 -6.88
CA TRP A 75 16.70 -2.29 -6.83
C TRP A 75 16.89 -2.91 -5.44
N ALA A 76 17.60 -2.21 -4.54
CA ALA A 76 17.73 -2.59 -3.14
C ALA A 76 16.37 -2.73 -2.42
N TYR A 77 15.33 -2.01 -2.86
CA TYR A 77 13.98 -2.10 -2.32
C TYR A 77 13.43 -3.53 -2.41
N ASP A 78 13.43 -4.12 -3.60
CA ASP A 78 12.87 -5.45 -3.82
C ASP A 78 13.69 -6.54 -3.15
N ARG A 79 15.03 -6.42 -3.24
CA ARG A 79 15.94 -7.37 -2.60
C ARG A 79 15.70 -7.49 -1.10
N LEU A 80 15.33 -6.39 -0.46
CA LEU A 80 15.25 -6.31 0.99
C LEU A 80 13.82 -6.35 1.52
N ALA A 81 12.81 -6.33 0.64
CA ALA A 81 11.39 -6.43 0.97
C ALA A 81 11.05 -7.52 2.01
N PRO A 82 11.59 -8.75 1.95
CA PRO A 82 11.29 -9.79 2.96
C PRO A 82 11.71 -9.43 4.38
N ARG A 83 12.73 -8.56 4.55
CA ARG A 83 13.15 -8.07 5.88
C ARG A 83 12.13 -7.12 6.50
N PHE A 84 11.26 -6.53 5.68
CA PHE A 84 10.24 -5.56 6.08
C PHE A 84 8.84 -6.15 6.05
N GLN A 85 8.74 -7.48 6.05
CA GLN A 85 7.47 -8.20 6.00
C GLN A 85 6.71 -8.04 4.68
N MET A 86 7.42 -7.69 3.61
CA MET A 86 6.87 -7.57 2.27
C MET A 86 7.34 -8.77 1.44
N VAL A 87 6.39 -9.54 0.92
CA VAL A 87 6.64 -10.69 0.06
C VAL A 87 5.75 -10.51 -1.14
N PHE A 88 6.36 -10.15 -2.26
CA PHE A 88 5.67 -9.87 -3.51
C PHE A 88 6.44 -10.47 -4.69
N ASP A 89 5.72 -10.52 -5.81
CA ASP A 89 6.26 -10.72 -7.14
C ASP A 89 6.37 -9.35 -7.80
N PHE A 90 7.43 -9.13 -8.57
CA PHE A 90 7.67 -7.88 -9.27
C PHE A 90 8.05 -8.12 -10.73
N LEU A 91 7.73 -7.16 -11.59
CA LEU A 91 8.05 -7.16 -13.02
C LEU A 91 8.63 -5.79 -13.39
N PRO A 92 9.97 -5.65 -13.42
CA PRO A 92 10.62 -4.41 -13.82
C PRO A 92 10.73 -4.35 -15.35
N VAL A 93 10.29 -3.24 -15.94
CA VAL A 93 10.33 -3.02 -17.40
C VAL A 93 11.20 -1.82 -17.71
N TYR A 94 12.39 -2.08 -18.24
CA TYR A 94 13.35 -1.06 -18.66
C TYR A 94 13.22 -0.72 -20.15
N PHE A 95 13.17 0.57 -20.46
CA PHE A 95 13.13 1.05 -21.84
C PHE A 95 13.74 2.45 -21.97
N ASN A 96 14.30 2.75 -23.14
CA ASN A 96 14.90 4.05 -23.42
C ASN A 96 13.89 4.94 -24.15
N TYR A 97 13.76 6.18 -23.68
CA TYR A 97 12.86 7.17 -24.27
C TYR A 97 13.37 8.58 -23.98
N ARG A 98 13.48 9.41 -25.04
CA ARG A 98 13.98 10.81 -24.97
C ARG A 98 15.29 10.97 -24.19
N GLY A 99 16.28 10.13 -24.47
CA GLY A 99 17.61 10.23 -23.86
C GLY A 99 17.71 9.79 -22.40
N ARG A 100 16.67 9.15 -21.85
CA ARG A 100 16.64 8.60 -20.49
C ARG A 100 16.25 7.13 -20.50
N THR A 101 16.72 6.39 -19.50
CA THR A 101 16.23 5.03 -19.23
C THR A 101 15.08 5.12 -18.24
N TRP A 102 13.91 4.68 -18.70
CA TRP A 102 12.71 4.56 -17.91
C TRP A 102 12.61 3.19 -17.29
N LEU A 103 12.05 3.15 -16.09
CA LEU A 103 11.68 1.95 -15.36
C LEU A 103 10.21 2.08 -14.98
N ILE A 104 9.37 1.24 -15.57
CA ILE A 104 8.02 1.03 -15.07
C ILE A 104 8.00 -0.34 -14.42
N GLU A 105 7.59 -0.41 -13.17
CA GLU A 105 7.63 -1.63 -12.39
C GLU A 105 6.27 -1.94 -11.77
N PHE A 106 5.92 -3.22 -11.82
CA PHE A 106 4.65 -3.75 -11.35
C PHE A 106 4.90 -4.68 -10.18
N TRP A 107 4.18 -4.50 -9.09
CA TRP A 107 4.26 -5.38 -7.93
C TRP A 107 2.91 -5.97 -7.58
N LYS A 108 2.90 -7.23 -7.09
CA LYS A 108 1.73 -7.84 -6.45
C LYS A 108 2.16 -8.76 -5.32
N GLY A 109 1.51 -8.68 -4.16
CA GLY A 109 1.87 -9.53 -3.04
C GLY A 109 1.28 -9.14 -1.70
N GLN A 110 2.00 -9.54 -0.65
CA GLN A 110 1.67 -9.28 0.74
C GLN A 110 2.61 -8.21 1.32
N TYR A 111 2.03 -7.16 1.86
CA TYR A 111 2.68 -6.00 2.47
C TYR A 111 2.31 -5.93 3.95
N GLY A 112 2.96 -6.75 4.77
CA GLY A 112 2.59 -6.89 6.18
C GLY A 112 1.19 -7.51 6.32
N ILE A 113 0.24 -6.75 6.88
CA ILE A 113 -1.16 -7.20 7.01
C ILE A 113 -2.03 -6.85 5.79
N ASN A 114 -1.45 -6.26 4.76
CA ASN A 114 -2.18 -5.87 3.55
C ASN A 114 -1.85 -6.82 2.40
N ALA A 115 -2.85 -7.32 1.68
CA ALA A 115 -2.62 -7.80 0.31
C ALA A 115 -2.62 -6.56 -0.61
N GLY A 116 -1.84 -6.56 -1.69
CA GLY A 116 -1.84 -5.39 -2.56
C GLY A 116 -1.08 -5.55 -3.86
N ALA A 117 -1.14 -4.48 -4.64
CA ALA A 117 -0.41 -4.32 -5.88
C ALA A 117 -0.03 -2.86 -6.11
N GLU A 118 0.98 -2.66 -6.93
CA GLU A 118 1.57 -1.35 -7.22
C GLU A 118 1.98 -1.25 -8.69
N ILE A 119 1.89 -0.05 -9.26
CA ILE A 119 2.47 0.34 -10.55
C ILE A 119 3.30 1.61 -10.30
N GLY A 120 4.61 1.52 -10.46
CA GLY A 120 5.52 2.66 -10.27
C GLY A 120 6.18 3.06 -11.57
N ILE A 121 6.31 4.37 -11.79
CA ILE A 121 6.88 4.98 -12.98
C ILE A 121 8.07 5.84 -12.57
N TYR A 122 9.24 5.46 -13.05
CA TYR A 122 10.49 6.09 -12.73
C TYR A 122 11.37 6.26 -13.97
N HIS A 123 12.35 7.14 -13.87
CA HIS A 123 13.37 7.29 -14.91
C HIS A 123 14.70 7.70 -14.28
N SER A 124 15.80 7.43 -14.99
CA SER A 124 17.11 7.97 -14.70
C SER A 124 17.28 9.35 -15.33
N ASP A 125 18.37 10.04 -14.99
CA ASP A 125 18.73 11.33 -15.60
C ASP A 125 19.42 11.18 -16.98
N ARG A 126 19.85 9.97 -17.31
CA ARG A 126 20.61 9.63 -18.54
C ARG A 126 20.28 8.23 -19.02
N LEU A 127 20.75 7.88 -20.22
CA LEU A 127 20.76 6.48 -20.66
C LEU A 127 21.69 5.64 -19.77
N LEU A 128 21.20 4.46 -19.39
CA LEU A 128 21.89 3.46 -18.61
C LEU A 128 22.10 2.21 -19.46
N SER A 129 23.24 1.54 -19.24
CA SER A 129 23.45 0.18 -19.69
C SER A 129 22.80 -0.83 -18.74
N GLU A 130 22.53 -2.05 -19.21
CA GLU A 130 21.83 -3.07 -18.40
C GLU A 130 22.59 -3.45 -17.12
N SER A 131 23.92 -3.38 -17.13
CA SER A 131 24.75 -3.65 -15.95
C SER A 131 24.55 -2.61 -14.84
N GLU A 132 24.10 -1.40 -15.18
CA GLU A 132 23.88 -0.30 -14.25
C GLU A 132 22.49 -0.33 -13.61
N TYR A 133 21.52 -1.07 -14.18
CA TYR A 133 20.12 -1.03 -13.71
C TYR A 133 19.95 -1.35 -12.22
N ARG A 134 20.75 -2.28 -11.69
CA ARG A 134 20.65 -2.72 -10.29
C ARG A 134 21.31 -1.76 -9.28
N SER A 135 22.21 -0.89 -9.73
CA SER A 135 22.91 0.08 -8.88
C SER A 135 22.40 1.50 -9.06
N ALA A 136 21.73 1.78 -10.19
CA ALA A 136 21.20 3.09 -10.50
C ALA A 136 20.06 3.51 -9.56
N HIS A 137 19.98 4.82 -9.36
CA HIS A 137 18.84 5.46 -8.70
C HIS A 137 17.89 5.98 -9.77
N PHE A 138 16.62 5.59 -9.66
CA PHE A 138 15.56 6.06 -10.54
C PHE A 138 14.68 7.07 -9.79
N LYS A 139 14.49 8.25 -10.40
CA LYS A 139 13.62 9.30 -9.87
C LYS A 139 12.17 8.99 -10.25
N ALA A 140 11.25 9.27 -9.33
CA ALA A 140 9.83 9.17 -9.60
C ALA A 140 9.40 10.21 -10.64
N ALA A 141 8.50 9.81 -11.56
CA ALA A 141 8.01 10.68 -12.62
C ALA A 141 7.45 12.01 -12.07
N ALA A 142 7.80 13.12 -12.74
CA ALA A 142 7.23 14.43 -12.48
C ALA A 142 5.74 14.48 -12.87
N GLU A 143 5.03 15.54 -12.52
CA GLU A 143 3.58 15.64 -12.72
C GLU A 143 3.18 15.59 -14.20
N GLU A 144 3.94 16.24 -15.05
CA GLU A 144 3.86 16.24 -16.51
C GLU A 144 4.22 14.87 -17.12
N GLU A 145 5.03 14.08 -16.43
CA GLU A 145 5.51 12.75 -16.85
C GLU A 145 4.62 11.61 -16.35
N MET A 146 3.64 11.86 -15.48
CA MET A 146 2.72 10.83 -15.00
C MET A 146 1.84 10.31 -16.12
N LEU A 147 1.62 9.00 -16.13
CA LEU A 147 0.76 8.31 -17.09
C LEU A 147 -0.57 7.93 -16.45
N PRO A 148 -1.69 7.95 -17.21
CA PRO A 148 -2.89 7.26 -16.82
C PRO A 148 -2.61 5.76 -16.64
N CYS A 149 -2.82 5.29 -15.42
CA CYS A 149 -2.59 3.91 -15.00
C CYS A 149 -3.92 3.30 -14.58
N THR A 150 -4.15 2.04 -14.95
CA THR A 150 -5.23 1.24 -14.37
C THR A 150 -4.62 0.01 -13.71
N LEU A 151 -4.94 -0.15 -12.43
CA LEU A 151 -4.57 -1.31 -11.62
C LEU A 151 -5.86 -2.05 -11.27
N GLN A 152 -5.94 -3.32 -11.62
CA GLN A 152 -6.96 -4.23 -11.13
C GLN A 152 -6.30 -5.44 -10.47
N LEU A 153 -6.46 -5.57 -9.15
CA LEU A 153 -5.95 -6.68 -8.38
C LEU A 153 -7.08 -7.65 -8.06
N CYS A 154 -6.94 -8.90 -8.51
CA CYS A 154 -7.85 -9.99 -8.23
C CYS A 154 -7.20 -11.01 -7.27
N LEU A 155 -7.97 -11.42 -6.27
CA LEU A 155 -7.63 -12.41 -5.27
C LEU A 155 -8.04 -13.82 -5.73
N GLU A 156 -7.50 -14.86 -5.09
CA GLU A 156 -7.84 -16.28 -5.38
C GLU A 156 -9.34 -16.58 -5.20
N ASN A 157 -10.03 -15.85 -4.32
CA ASN A 157 -11.48 -16.03 -4.08
C ASN A 157 -12.37 -15.31 -5.11
N GLY A 158 -11.79 -14.73 -6.16
CA GLY A 158 -12.51 -14.01 -7.21
C GLY A 158 -12.83 -12.55 -6.91
N ALA A 159 -12.60 -12.06 -5.68
CA ALA A 159 -12.77 -10.64 -5.38
C ALA A 159 -11.70 -9.81 -6.10
N CYS A 160 -12.11 -8.69 -6.71
CA CYS A 160 -11.19 -7.77 -7.37
C CYS A 160 -11.41 -6.33 -6.92
N VAL A 161 -10.33 -5.58 -6.80
CA VAL A 161 -10.35 -4.12 -6.66
C VAL A 161 -9.76 -3.48 -7.91
N LYS A 162 -10.33 -2.36 -8.34
CA LYS A 162 -9.90 -1.62 -9.53
C LYS A 162 -9.75 -0.14 -9.18
N ILE A 163 -8.66 0.46 -9.64
CA ILE A 163 -8.40 1.89 -9.58
C ILE A 163 -7.79 2.34 -10.91
N SER A 164 -8.18 3.52 -11.38
CA SER A 164 -7.71 4.10 -12.64
C SER A 164 -7.47 5.59 -12.45
N GLU A 165 -6.21 5.99 -12.42
CA GLU A 165 -5.79 7.36 -12.14
C GLU A 165 -4.48 7.69 -12.85
N ARG A 166 -4.22 8.98 -13.08
CA ARG A 166 -2.92 9.46 -13.56
C ARG A 166 -1.97 9.57 -12.37
N HIS A 167 -0.95 8.72 -12.33
CA HIS A 167 -0.09 8.61 -11.15
C HIS A 167 1.33 8.15 -11.52
N TRP A 168 2.32 8.57 -10.72
CA TRP A 168 3.69 8.04 -10.76
C TRP A 168 3.87 6.73 -9.96
N TRP A 169 2.92 6.39 -9.09
CA TRP A 169 2.95 5.27 -8.16
C TRP A 169 1.51 4.95 -7.76
N LEU A 170 0.80 4.19 -8.58
CA LEU A 170 -0.58 3.79 -8.32
C LEU A 170 -0.59 2.52 -7.47
N THR A 171 -1.29 2.52 -6.34
CA THR A 171 -1.31 1.35 -5.44
C THR A 171 -2.72 0.94 -5.03
N ALA A 172 -2.88 -0.31 -4.62
CA ALA A 172 -4.07 -0.77 -3.93
C ALA A 172 -3.67 -1.73 -2.82
N PHE A 173 -3.90 -1.33 -1.57
CA PHE A 173 -3.61 -2.12 -0.37
C PHE A 173 -4.90 -2.45 0.37
N LEU A 174 -5.17 -3.75 0.54
CA LEU A 174 -6.34 -4.30 1.22
C LEU A 174 -5.97 -4.77 2.65
N PRO A 175 -6.35 -4.03 3.70
CA PRO A 175 -5.99 -4.35 5.08
C PRO A 175 -6.70 -5.59 5.61
N GLY A 176 -5.95 -6.42 6.35
CA GLY A 176 -6.48 -7.64 6.96
C GLY A 176 -6.66 -8.79 5.98
N VAL A 177 -6.31 -8.60 4.71
CA VAL A 177 -6.34 -9.64 3.69
C VAL A 177 -4.97 -10.31 3.65
N PHE A 178 -4.97 -11.64 3.78
CA PHE A 178 -3.78 -12.46 3.55
C PHE A 178 -3.85 -13.08 2.15
N ALA A 179 -2.78 -12.92 1.38
CA ALA A 179 -2.62 -13.55 0.09
C ALA A 179 -1.21 -14.13 -0.07
N ASN A 180 -1.12 -15.20 -0.85
CA ASN A 180 0.16 -15.61 -1.41
C ASN A 180 0.35 -14.87 -2.74
N PRO A 181 1.55 -14.35 -3.05
CA PRO A 181 1.79 -13.61 -4.30
C PRO A 181 1.38 -14.38 -5.56
N SER A 182 1.65 -15.69 -5.60
CA SER A 182 1.26 -16.58 -6.69
C SER A 182 -0.25 -16.69 -6.92
N GLY A 183 -1.03 -16.46 -5.87
CA GLY A 183 -2.50 -16.44 -5.90
C GLY A 183 -3.10 -15.14 -6.42
N LEU A 184 -2.29 -14.08 -6.51
CA LEU A 184 -2.74 -12.77 -6.95
C LEU A 184 -2.63 -12.65 -8.46
N CYS A 185 -3.62 -11.98 -9.06
CA CYS A 185 -3.62 -11.63 -10.46
C CYS A 185 -3.73 -10.10 -10.59
N LEU A 186 -2.72 -9.47 -11.19
CA LEU A 186 -2.71 -8.04 -11.47
C LEU A 186 -2.99 -7.83 -12.96
N LYS A 187 -4.12 -7.21 -13.29
CA LYS A 187 -4.37 -6.67 -14.64
C LYS A 187 -3.94 -5.21 -14.64
N ALA A 188 -2.95 -4.89 -15.45
CA ALA A 188 -2.40 -3.55 -15.55
C ALA A 188 -2.71 -2.95 -16.93
N ALA A 189 -3.00 -1.65 -16.96
CA ALA A 189 -3.06 -0.89 -18.20
C ALA A 189 -2.38 0.47 -18.04
N LEU A 190 -1.69 0.91 -19.07
CA LEU A 190 -0.98 2.19 -19.15
C LEU A 190 -1.35 2.88 -20.45
N CYS A 191 -1.70 4.16 -20.38
CA CYS A 191 -1.87 5.00 -21.57
C CYS A 191 -0.69 5.96 -21.70
N PHE A 192 -0.10 6.00 -22.88
CA PHE A 192 1.11 6.76 -23.18
C PHE A 192 0.77 8.04 -23.94
N ASN A 193 1.60 9.07 -23.76
CA ASN A 193 1.39 10.37 -24.40
C ASN A 193 1.63 10.33 -25.92
N ASN A 194 2.39 9.36 -26.41
CA ASN A 194 2.68 9.19 -27.83
C ASN A 194 3.07 7.75 -28.16
N ARG A 195 3.08 7.47 -29.46
CA ARG A 195 3.39 6.16 -30.02
C ARG A 195 4.83 5.71 -29.74
N GLU A 196 5.79 6.64 -29.73
CA GLU A 196 7.21 6.34 -29.50
C GLU A 196 7.43 5.73 -28.11
N MET A 197 6.86 6.34 -27.05
CA MET A 197 6.99 5.82 -25.68
C MET A 197 6.26 4.48 -25.51
N LEU A 198 5.06 4.34 -26.11
CA LEU A 198 4.30 3.09 -26.12
C LEU A 198 5.12 1.94 -26.73
N GLU A 199 5.72 2.16 -27.90
CA GLU A 199 6.53 1.16 -28.58
C GLU A 199 7.82 0.84 -27.82
N ALA A 200 8.46 1.85 -27.23
CA ALA A 200 9.62 1.65 -26.37
C ALA A 200 9.28 0.76 -25.16
N PHE A 201 8.17 1.04 -24.48
CA PHE A 201 7.69 0.24 -23.37
C PHE A 201 7.27 -1.17 -23.81
N TYR A 202 6.53 -1.32 -24.91
CA TYR A 202 6.16 -2.62 -25.48
C TYR A 202 7.39 -3.50 -25.75
N ARG A 203 8.43 -2.93 -26.38
CA ARG A 203 9.71 -3.62 -26.59
C ARG A 203 10.41 -3.97 -25.27
N GLY A 204 10.38 -3.07 -24.29
CA GLY A 204 10.88 -3.33 -22.94
C GLY A 204 10.17 -4.50 -22.27
N LEU A 205 8.84 -4.56 -22.37
CA LEU A 205 8.01 -5.61 -21.77
C LEU A 205 8.29 -6.98 -22.41
N CYS A 206 8.48 -7.01 -23.74
CA CYS A 206 8.93 -8.21 -24.45
C CYS A 206 10.33 -8.66 -23.98
N ARG A 207 11.28 -7.73 -23.83
CA ARG A 207 12.63 -8.03 -23.31
C ARG A 207 12.62 -8.56 -21.88
N ALA A 208 11.68 -8.10 -21.06
CA ALA A 208 11.47 -8.63 -19.71
C ALA A 208 10.89 -10.06 -19.70
N GLY A 209 10.70 -10.68 -20.87
CA GLY A 209 10.24 -12.07 -21.01
C GLY A 209 8.72 -12.21 -21.03
N TYR A 210 7.97 -11.11 -21.16
CA TYR A 210 6.52 -11.17 -21.20
C TYR A 210 6.01 -11.46 -22.63
N PRO A 211 5.16 -12.49 -22.83
CA PRO A 211 4.78 -12.96 -24.17
C PRO A 211 3.88 -11.96 -24.90
N LYS A 212 4.13 -11.77 -26.20
CA LYS A 212 3.44 -10.78 -27.04
C LYS A 212 1.94 -11.03 -27.11
N GLU A 213 1.53 -12.29 -27.10
CA GLU A 213 0.14 -12.74 -27.22
C GLU A 213 -0.70 -12.36 -25.98
N LYS A 214 -0.03 -12.08 -24.85
CA LYS A 214 -0.69 -11.63 -23.60
C LYS A 214 -0.68 -10.11 -23.45
N ILE A 215 -0.21 -9.38 -24.45
CA ILE A 215 -0.18 -7.92 -24.47
C ILE A 215 -1.25 -7.44 -25.44
N THR A 216 -2.16 -6.60 -24.95
CA THR A 216 -3.17 -5.94 -25.78
C THR A 216 -2.80 -4.48 -25.94
N VAL A 217 -2.78 -3.99 -27.18
CA VAL A 217 -2.56 -2.57 -27.49
C VAL A 217 -3.79 -2.02 -28.19
N GLN A 218 -4.35 -0.95 -27.66
CA GLN A 218 -5.48 -0.22 -28.24
C GLN A 218 -5.16 1.28 -28.20
N ASN A 219 -5.14 1.94 -29.35
CA ASN A 219 -4.75 3.34 -29.50
C ASN A 219 -3.33 3.62 -28.95
N LEU A 220 -3.24 4.37 -27.85
CA LEU A 220 -2.00 4.65 -27.11
C LEU A 220 -1.97 3.96 -25.74
N CYS A 221 -2.85 3.00 -25.51
CA CYS A 221 -2.95 2.25 -24.26
C CYS A 221 -2.51 0.81 -24.46
N LEU A 222 -1.72 0.30 -23.51
CA LEU A 222 -1.27 -1.08 -23.44
C LEU A 222 -1.78 -1.72 -22.16
N SER A 223 -2.34 -2.92 -22.26
CA SER A 223 -2.78 -3.72 -21.12
C SER A 223 -2.24 -5.15 -21.17
N PHE A 224 -2.02 -5.73 -20.00
CA PHE A 224 -1.55 -7.11 -19.84
C PHE A 224 -1.91 -7.68 -18.45
N ILE A 225 -1.73 -8.98 -18.25
CA ILE A 225 -2.14 -9.70 -17.04
C ILE A 225 -0.93 -10.33 -16.31
N PHE A 226 -0.45 -9.69 -15.26
CA PHE A 226 0.60 -10.22 -14.43
C PHE A 226 0.05 -11.22 -13.39
N HIS A 227 0.12 -12.52 -13.70
CA HIS A 227 -0.35 -13.58 -12.82
C HIS A 227 0.79 -14.43 -12.22
N GLN A 228 1.66 -14.98 -13.06
CA GLN A 228 2.79 -15.78 -12.60
C GLN A 228 4.07 -14.95 -12.65
N PRO A 229 4.91 -14.97 -11.60
CA PRO A 229 6.24 -14.38 -11.68
C PRO A 229 7.05 -15.12 -12.75
N GLY A 230 7.99 -14.39 -13.37
CA GLY A 230 9.06 -15.05 -14.12
C GLY A 230 9.89 -15.98 -13.21
N PRO A 231 10.72 -16.86 -13.77
CA PRO A 231 11.54 -17.79 -12.99
C PRO A 231 12.61 -17.04 -12.17
N GLU A 232 12.25 -16.57 -10.96
CA GLU A 232 13.22 -15.99 -10.02
C GLU A 232 13.85 -17.08 -9.13
N HIS A 233 15.16 -17.30 -9.31
CA HIS A 233 15.92 -18.17 -8.43
C HIS A 233 16.37 -17.42 -7.17
N TYR A 234 15.60 -17.57 -6.10
CA TYR A 234 16.04 -17.14 -4.78
C TYR A 234 16.98 -18.16 -4.14
N GLY A 235 18.09 -17.69 -3.55
CA GLY A 235 18.93 -18.51 -2.68
C GLY A 235 18.19 -19.00 -1.43
N ILE A 236 18.70 -20.06 -0.81
CA ILE A 236 18.06 -20.77 0.32
C ILE A 236 17.69 -19.82 1.48
N LEU A 237 18.62 -18.94 1.88
CA LEU A 237 18.38 -17.94 2.94
C LEU A 237 17.24 -16.98 2.60
N THR A 238 17.12 -16.56 1.34
CA THR A 238 16.05 -15.67 0.89
C THR A 238 14.71 -16.39 0.87
N ARG A 239 14.68 -17.66 0.44
CA ARG A 239 13.47 -18.52 0.50
C ARG A 239 12.98 -18.67 1.93
N PHE A 240 13.87 -18.99 2.87
CA PHE A 240 13.54 -19.11 4.29
C PHE A 240 12.99 -17.78 4.86
N ARG A 241 13.62 -16.65 4.55
CA ARG A 241 13.12 -15.33 4.99
C ARG A 241 11.75 -14.99 4.41
N ARG A 242 11.50 -15.28 3.13
CA ARG A 242 10.18 -15.10 2.50
C ARG A 242 9.12 -15.98 3.17
N TRP A 243 9.44 -17.25 3.43
CA TRP A 243 8.56 -18.17 4.15
C TRP A 243 8.23 -17.65 5.56
N LEU A 244 9.25 -17.31 6.36
CA LEU A 244 9.07 -16.77 7.71
C LEU A 244 8.22 -15.49 7.69
N SER A 245 8.50 -14.58 6.76
CA SER A 245 7.71 -13.37 6.58
C SER A 245 6.25 -13.67 6.27
N GLN A 246 5.95 -14.61 5.37
CA GLN A 246 4.58 -15.02 5.07
C GLN A 246 3.89 -15.67 6.28
N CYS A 247 4.58 -16.50 7.05
CA CYS A 247 4.06 -17.08 8.29
C CYS A 247 3.67 -15.98 9.30
N LEU A 248 4.56 -15.01 9.51
CA LEU A 248 4.29 -13.86 10.37
C LEU A 248 3.15 -12.99 9.83
N ASN A 249 3.09 -12.74 8.52
CA ASN A 249 2.00 -11.98 7.90
C ASN A 249 0.65 -12.67 8.10
N ARG A 250 0.58 -13.99 7.89
CA ARG A 250 -0.63 -14.78 8.15
C ARG A 250 -1.06 -14.68 9.61
N MET A 251 -0.13 -14.81 10.55
CA MET A 251 -0.40 -14.66 11.98
C MET A 251 -0.91 -13.26 12.30
N TYR A 252 -0.28 -12.20 11.77
CA TYR A 252 -0.68 -10.83 12.01
C TYR A 252 -2.02 -10.46 11.37
N CYS A 253 -2.36 -10.99 10.19
CA CYS A 253 -3.70 -10.84 9.62
C CYS A 253 -4.75 -11.48 10.53
N ARG A 254 -4.52 -12.72 10.99
CA ARG A 254 -5.43 -13.40 11.94
C ARG A 254 -5.59 -12.61 13.23
N LEU A 255 -4.49 -12.09 13.79
CA LEU A 255 -4.52 -11.25 14.99
C LEU A 255 -5.30 -9.95 14.76
N PHE A 256 -5.07 -9.28 13.62
CA PHE A 256 -5.81 -8.07 13.25
C PHE A 256 -7.31 -8.34 13.16
N LEU A 257 -7.70 -9.41 12.46
CA LEU A 257 -9.10 -9.81 12.32
C LEU A 257 -9.73 -10.21 13.67
N TRP A 258 -8.97 -10.87 14.55
CA TRP A 258 -9.43 -11.25 15.89
C TRP A 258 -9.64 -10.04 16.80
N VAL A 259 -8.69 -9.10 16.84
CA VAL A 259 -8.80 -7.85 17.63
C VAL A 259 -9.99 -7.02 17.13
N THR A 260 -10.20 -6.98 15.82
CA THR A 260 -11.25 -6.17 15.16
C THR A 260 -12.56 -6.94 14.93
N ARG A 261 -12.72 -8.15 15.48
CA ARG A 261 -13.88 -9.06 15.30
C ARG A 261 -15.28 -8.41 15.46
N PRO A 262 -15.51 -7.37 16.29
CA PRO A 262 -16.83 -6.73 16.34
C PRO A 262 -17.28 -6.05 15.05
N PHE A 263 -16.41 -5.95 14.05
CA PHE A 263 -16.63 -5.24 12.81
C PHE A 263 -16.29 -6.12 11.60
N GLU A 264 -17.08 -5.98 10.55
CA GLU A 264 -16.89 -6.67 9.29
C GLU A 264 -16.21 -5.76 8.27
N CYS A 265 -16.72 -4.54 8.13
CA CYS A 265 -16.23 -3.51 7.20
C CYS A 265 -14.82 -3.02 7.56
N THR A 266 -14.00 -2.78 6.52
CA THR A 266 -12.58 -2.41 6.67
C THR A 266 -12.42 -1.09 7.42
N GLU A 267 -13.25 -0.09 7.11
CA GLU A 267 -13.26 1.22 7.73
C GLU A 267 -13.39 1.14 9.25
N ASP A 268 -14.33 0.33 9.72
CA ASP A 268 -14.62 0.14 11.13
C ASP A 268 -13.48 -0.60 11.84
N ARG A 269 -12.88 -1.62 11.19
CA ARG A 269 -11.72 -2.34 11.73
C ARG A 269 -10.53 -1.39 11.93
N ILE A 270 -10.28 -0.49 10.97
CA ILE A 270 -9.17 0.47 11.03
C ILE A 270 -9.43 1.54 12.08
N LEU A 271 -10.64 2.11 12.11
CA LEU A 271 -11.03 3.09 13.13
C LEU A 271 -11.00 2.49 14.54
N PHE A 272 -11.40 1.23 14.68
CA PHE A 272 -11.27 0.50 15.94
C PHE A 272 -9.81 0.38 16.34
N LEU A 273 -8.92 0.00 15.41
CA LEU A 273 -7.49 -0.06 15.68
C LEU A 273 -6.92 1.32 16.07
N TYR A 274 -7.37 2.40 15.43
CA TYR A 274 -6.97 3.77 15.74
C TYR A 274 -7.35 4.16 17.17
N TYR A 275 -8.60 3.94 17.59
CA TYR A 275 -9.06 4.32 18.94
C TYR A 275 -8.58 3.34 20.03
N TYR A 276 -8.49 2.05 19.74
CA TYR A 276 -8.18 1.01 20.71
C TYR A 276 -6.66 0.84 20.90
N VAL A 277 -5.89 0.77 19.81
CA VAL A 277 -4.43 0.57 19.83
C VAL A 277 -3.72 1.51 18.83
N PRO A 278 -3.61 2.81 19.13
CA PRO A 278 -3.06 3.81 18.20
C PRO A 278 -1.64 3.48 17.68
N PHE A 279 -0.85 2.78 18.49
CA PHE A 279 0.49 2.32 18.08
C PHE A 279 0.43 1.34 16.90
N CYS A 280 -0.47 0.35 16.97
CA CYS A 280 -0.68 -0.61 15.90
C CYS A 280 -1.25 0.07 14.65
N PHE A 281 -2.15 1.02 14.82
CA PHE A 281 -2.64 1.85 13.70
C PHE A 281 -1.50 2.59 12.99
N ARG A 282 -0.60 3.26 13.73
CA ARG A 282 0.57 3.92 13.12
C ARG A 282 1.51 2.94 12.44
N LYS A 283 1.66 1.72 12.98
CA LYS A 283 2.46 0.66 12.36
C LYS A 283 1.82 0.17 11.06
N LEU A 284 0.49 0.06 11.01
CA LEU A 284 -0.27 -0.28 9.81
C LEU A 284 -0.08 0.78 8.71
N MET A 285 -0.27 2.05 9.04
CA MET A 285 -0.14 3.15 8.08
C MET A 285 1.31 3.40 7.63
N ARG A 286 2.30 2.93 8.41
CA ARG A 286 3.70 2.92 8.01
C ARG A 286 4.01 1.62 7.26
N LEU A 287 3.62 1.56 5.98
CA LEU A 287 4.25 0.60 5.08
C LEU A 287 5.78 0.81 5.17
N ARG A 288 6.49 -0.26 5.53
CA ARG A 288 7.84 -0.18 6.11
C ARG A 288 8.85 0.28 5.06
N ARG A 289 9.43 1.45 5.28
CA ARG A 289 10.37 2.16 4.39
C ARG A 289 11.81 1.65 4.48
N PHE A 290 12.53 1.82 3.36
CA PHE A 290 13.99 1.83 3.28
C PHE A 290 14.64 3.14 3.75
N HIS A 291 14.00 4.28 3.51
CA HIS A 291 14.57 5.60 3.83
C HIS A 291 14.01 6.18 5.13
N ARG A 292 14.81 6.08 6.22
CA ARG A 292 14.47 6.61 7.56
C ARG A 292 14.47 8.15 7.69
N ARG A 293 14.98 8.89 6.69
CA ARG A 293 15.32 10.33 6.87
C ARG A 293 14.20 11.33 6.52
N CYS A 294 13.14 10.92 5.82
CA CYS A 294 12.16 11.89 5.29
C CYS A 294 11.07 12.33 6.28
N HIS A 295 10.92 11.65 7.44
CA HIS A 295 9.90 12.02 8.43
C HIS A 295 10.29 13.19 9.35
N ARG A 296 11.55 13.64 9.31
CA ARG A 296 12.01 14.70 10.24
C ARG A 296 11.48 16.09 9.88
N LYS A 297 11.05 16.35 8.64
CA LYS A 297 10.55 17.67 8.24
C LYS A 297 9.06 17.90 8.54
N ASN A 298 8.20 16.89 8.41
CA ASN A 298 6.73 17.05 8.59
C ASN A 298 6.16 16.10 9.66
N GLY A 299 6.80 16.03 10.83
CA GLY A 299 6.41 15.12 11.92
C GLY A 299 4.90 15.10 12.16
N CYS A 300 4.30 13.89 12.24
CA CYS A 300 2.90 13.71 12.59
C CYS A 300 2.61 14.41 13.92
N ARG A 301 2.13 15.66 13.88
CA ARG A 301 1.60 16.33 15.07
C ARG A 301 0.27 15.66 15.39
N ARG A 302 0.03 15.38 16.68
CA ARG A 302 -1.30 14.99 17.17
C ARG A 302 -2.31 16.03 16.66
N PRO A 303 -3.47 15.65 16.11
CA PRO A 303 -4.52 16.62 15.84
C PRO A 303 -4.82 17.35 17.16
N LYS A 304 -4.68 18.68 17.17
CA LYS A 304 -5.29 19.48 18.24
C LYS A 304 -6.78 19.21 18.14
N CYS A 305 -7.41 18.80 19.24
CA CYS A 305 -8.85 18.57 19.29
C CYS A 305 -9.58 19.75 18.62
N CYS A 306 -10.31 19.49 17.54
CA CYS A 306 -11.17 20.49 16.92
C CYS A 306 -12.22 20.94 17.95
N ARG A 307 -11.98 22.11 18.53
CA ARG A 307 -13.01 22.87 19.25
C ARG A 307 -13.85 23.59 18.20
N LYS A 308 -15.16 23.30 18.24
CA LYS A 308 -16.29 24.09 17.71
C LYS A 308 -16.49 24.09 16.20
N CYS A 309 -17.44 23.27 15.75
CA CYS A 309 -18.33 23.67 14.66
C CYS A 309 -19.49 24.48 15.28
N SER A 310 -19.58 25.76 14.95
CA SER A 310 -20.76 26.59 15.24
C SER A 310 -21.76 26.44 14.08
N PRO A 311 -23.06 26.28 14.34
CA PRO A 311 -24.05 26.22 13.27
C PRO A 311 -24.21 27.60 12.61
N ARG A 312 -24.07 27.65 11.28
CA ARG A 312 -24.38 28.84 10.48
C ARG A 312 -25.89 29.10 10.50
N HIS A 313 -26.26 30.32 10.86
CA HIS A 313 -27.61 30.88 10.73
C HIS A 313 -28.16 30.68 9.32
N ARG A 314 -29.37 30.13 9.22
CA ARG A 314 -30.28 30.34 8.08
C ARG A 314 -30.68 31.82 8.06
N LYS A 315 -30.35 32.53 6.99
CA LYS A 315 -31.17 33.64 6.48
C LYS A 315 -31.97 33.09 5.31
N LYS A 316 -33.29 33.16 5.39
CA LYS A 316 -34.17 33.18 4.23
C LYS A 316 -35.04 34.43 4.38
N SER A 317 -35.03 35.20 3.29
CA SER A 317 -36.02 36.13 2.74
C SER A 317 -36.98 36.80 3.71
#